data_AF-A0AAP8GVW4-F1
#
_entry.id   AF-A0AAP8GVW4-F1
#
_cell.length_a   1.000
_cell.length_b   1.000
_cell.length_c   1.000
_cell.angle_alpha   90.00
_cell.angle_beta   90.00
_cell.angle_gamma   90.00
#
_symmetry.space_group_name_H-M   'P 1'
#
loop_
_entity.id
_entity.type
_entity.pdbx_description
1 polymer ?
#
loop_
_entity_poly.entity_id
_entity_poly.type
_entity_poly.pdbx_seq_one_letter_code
_entity_poly.pdbx_strand_id
1 'polypeptide(L)'
;MGYFKGKQFKKNIILVAVGYYCRFSLRYRDISELLRKRGISVHPTTIMRWVHEYGNLIYQIWKKKNKKVQSSWKLDETYIKVKGKWRYLYRAIDKVEYTLDIQLRKTRDH
;
A
#
# COMPACT_ATOMS: atom_id res chain seq x y z
N MET A 1 -12.78 9.92 -15.17
CA MET A 1 -12.52 8.99 -14.05
C MET A 1 -13.39 7.75 -14.18
N GLY A 2 -12.82 6.64 -14.68
CA GLY A 2 -13.53 5.36 -14.90
C GLY A 2 -12.91 4.17 -14.19
N TYR A 3 -12.03 4.39 -13.19
CA TYR A 3 -11.19 3.34 -12.59
C TYR A 3 -11.95 2.15 -11.97
N PHE A 4 -13.23 2.33 -11.65
CA PHE A 4 -14.08 1.28 -11.07
C PHE A 4 -15.23 0.86 -12.00
N LYS A 5 -15.24 1.35 -13.25
CA LYS A 5 -16.26 1.00 -14.24
C LYS A 5 -16.15 -0.50 -14.58
N GLY A 6 -17.27 -1.20 -14.58
CA GLY A 6 -17.33 -2.63 -14.91
C GLY A 6 -16.84 -3.58 -13.80
N LYS A 7 -16.57 -3.08 -12.58
CA LYS A 7 -16.22 -3.96 -11.46
C LYS A 7 -17.48 -4.55 -10.84
N GLN A 8 -17.44 -5.86 -10.56
CA GLN A 8 -18.52 -6.60 -9.89
C GLN A 8 -18.84 -6.03 -8.50
N PHE A 9 -17.81 -5.55 -7.78
CA PHE A 9 -17.96 -5.02 -6.43
C PHE A 9 -17.98 -3.49 -6.44
N LYS A 10 -18.79 -2.92 -5.53
CA LYS A 10 -18.87 -1.47 -5.35
C LYS A 10 -17.50 -0.89 -4.97
N LYS A 11 -17.21 0.32 -5.47
CA LYS A 11 -15.95 1.05 -5.23
C LYS A 11 -15.54 1.09 -3.75
N ASN A 12 -16.49 1.32 -2.84
CA ASN A 12 -16.23 1.41 -1.40
C ASN A 12 -15.69 0.09 -0.82
N ILE A 13 -16.22 -1.06 -1.25
CA ILE A 13 -15.74 -2.38 -0.82
C ILE A 13 -14.29 -2.58 -1.26
N ILE A 14 -14.00 -2.28 -2.53
CA ILE A 14 -12.66 -2.41 -3.10
C ILE A 14 -11.67 -1.51 -2.36
N LEU A 15 -12.02 -0.24 -2.14
CA LEU A 15 -11.16 0.70 -1.42
C LEU A 15 -10.90 0.28 0.03
N VAL A 16 -11.91 -0.24 0.74
CA VAL A 16 -11.74 -0.76 2.10
C VAL A 16 -10.79 -1.96 2.11
N ALA A 17 -10.97 -2.91 1.19
CA ALA A 17 -10.13 -4.09 1.10
C ALA A 17 -8.65 -3.72 0.82
N VAL A 18 -8.41 -2.84 -0.16
CA VAL A 18 -7.05 -2.39 -0.48
C VAL A 18 -6.47 -1.54 0.66
N GLY A 19 -7.30 -0.70 1.30
CA GLY A 19 -6.90 0.08 2.47
C GLY A 19 -6.46 -0.79 3.64
N TYR A 20 -7.16 -1.89 3.91
CA TYR A 20 -6.76 -2.85 4.93
C TYR A 20 -5.38 -3.46 4.67
N TYR A 21 -5.11 -3.83 3.42
CA TYR A 21 -3.81 -4.34 3.02
C TYR A 21 -2.71 -3.28 3.22
N CYS A 22 -2.91 -2.06 2.72
CA CYS A 22 -1.89 -1.02 2.76
C CYS A 22 -1.64 -0.46 4.17
N ARG A 23 -2.65 -0.38 5.04
CA ARG A 23 -2.54 0.29 6.35
C ARG A 23 -2.15 -0.64 7.49
N PHE A 24 -2.59 -1.89 7.45
CA PHE A 24 -2.47 -2.84 8.55
C PHE A 24 -1.66 -4.09 8.19
N SER A 25 -1.10 -4.16 6.97
CA SER A 25 -0.28 -5.29 6.49
C SER A 25 -0.99 -6.65 6.62
N LEU A 26 -2.32 -6.68 6.51
CA LEU A 26 -3.12 -7.90 6.61
C LEU A 26 -2.92 -8.80 5.39
N ARG A 27 -2.94 -10.13 5.60
CA ARG A 27 -2.85 -11.08 4.48
C ARG A 27 -4.17 -11.08 3.71
N TYR A 28 -4.12 -11.39 2.42
CA TYR A 28 -5.33 -11.42 1.57
C TYR A 28 -6.44 -12.35 2.10
N ARG A 29 -6.06 -13.46 2.74
CA ARG A 29 -7.01 -14.38 3.38
C ARG A 29 -7.68 -13.75 4.60
N ASP A 30 -6.92 -13.04 5.43
CA ASP A 30 -7.46 -12.34 6.61
C ASP A 30 -8.46 -11.26 6.17
N ILE A 31 -8.13 -10.50 5.11
CA ILE A 31 -9.04 -9.47 4.55
C ILE A 31 -10.32 -10.13 3.99
N SER A 32 -10.20 -11.26 3.30
CA SER A 32 -11.35 -12.03 2.80
C SER A 32 -12.26 -12.47 3.95
N GLU A 33 -11.68 -12.95 5.06
CA GLU A 33 -12.45 -13.35 6.24
C GLU A 33 -13.13 -12.15 6.92
N LEU A 34 -12.44 -11.01 7.03
CA LEU A 34 -13.01 -9.78 7.58
C LEU A 34 -14.19 -9.26 6.75
N LEU A 35 -14.10 -9.34 5.42
CA LEU A 35 -15.21 -9.00 4.53
C LEU A 35 -16.36 -10.00 4.67
N ARG A 36 -16.06 -11.30 4.81
CA ARG A 36 -17.07 -12.34 5.03
C ARG A 36 -17.84 -12.13 6.32
N LYS A 37 -17.18 -11.72 7.41
CA LYS A 37 -17.84 -11.34 8.68
C LYS A 37 -18.82 -10.16 8.52
N ARG A 38 -18.68 -9.36 7.46
CA ARG A 38 -19.58 -8.26 7.09
C ARG A 38 -20.59 -8.66 6.00
N GLY A 39 -20.75 -9.96 5.72
CA GLY A 39 -21.68 -10.47 4.71
C GLY A 39 -21.18 -10.35 3.27
N ILE A 40 -19.91 -10.00 3.04
CA ILE A 40 -19.35 -9.81 1.70
C ILE A 40 -18.40 -10.96 1.38
N SER A 41 -18.82 -11.88 0.52
CA SER A 41 -17.98 -12.99 0.06
C SER A 41 -17.06 -12.54 -1.07
N VAL A 42 -15.74 -12.49 -0.80
CA VAL A 42 -14.71 -12.15 -1.80
C VAL A 42 -13.57 -13.14 -1.69
N HIS A 43 -13.20 -13.77 -2.80
CA HIS A 43 -12.05 -14.68 -2.80
C HIS A 43 -10.72 -13.92 -2.59
N PRO A 44 -9.74 -14.47 -1.83
CA PRO A 44 -8.46 -13.80 -1.57
C PRO A 44 -7.69 -13.36 -2.83
N THR A 45 -7.78 -14.12 -3.93
CA THR A 45 -7.13 -13.74 -5.20
C THR A 45 -7.76 -12.50 -5.84
N THR A 46 -9.05 -12.26 -5.64
CA THR A 46 -9.73 -11.04 -6.10
C THR A 46 -9.19 -9.82 -5.35
N ILE A 47 -8.95 -9.96 -4.03
CA ILE A 47 -8.33 -8.90 -3.21
C ILE A 47 -6.91 -8.62 -3.69
N MET A 48 -6.10 -9.67 -3.95
CA MET A 48 -4.75 -9.51 -4.52
C MET A 48 -4.78 -8.73 -5.84
N ARG A 49 -5.72 -9.05 -6.74
CA ARG A 49 -5.89 -8.33 -8.01
C ARG A 49 -6.20 -6.85 -7.78
N TRP A 50 -7.10 -6.53 -6.85
CA TRP A 50 -7.41 -5.14 -6.50
C TRP A 50 -6.21 -4.41 -5.91
N VAL A 51 -5.43 -5.07 -5.03
CA VAL A 51 -4.23 -4.46 -4.44
C VAL A 51 -3.19 -4.15 -5.52
N HIS A 52 -2.98 -5.06 -6.48
CA HIS A 52 -2.06 -4.82 -7.59
C HIS A 52 -2.55 -3.70 -8.52
N GLU A 53 -3.86 -3.66 -8.81
CA GLU A 53 -4.46 -2.68 -9.71
C GLU A 53 -4.50 -1.27 -9.10
N TYR A 54 -4.92 -1.15 -7.84
CA TYR A 54 -5.19 0.14 -7.19
C TYR A 54 -4.10 0.61 -6.25
N GLY A 55 -3.14 -0.26 -5.87
CA GLY A 55 -2.09 0.08 -4.91
C GLY A 55 -1.28 1.31 -5.33
N ASN A 56 -0.83 1.36 -6.59
CA ASN A 56 -0.10 2.52 -7.11
C ASN A 56 -0.99 3.78 -7.15
N LEU A 57 -2.26 3.67 -7.55
CA LEU A 57 -3.18 4.82 -7.55
C LEU A 57 -3.35 5.41 -6.15
N ILE A 58 -3.55 4.55 -5.15
CA ILE A 58 -3.68 4.95 -3.74
C ILE A 58 -2.39 5.59 -3.25
N TYR A 59 -1.23 5.02 -3.61
CA TYR A 59 0.07 5.60 -3.29
C TYR A 59 0.22 7.01 -3.85
N GLN A 60 -0.12 7.25 -5.11
CA GLN A 60 -0.03 8.58 -5.72
C GLN A 60 -0.98 9.59 -5.06
N ILE A 61 -2.20 9.18 -4.70
CA ILE A 61 -3.14 10.02 -3.96
C ILE A 61 -2.59 10.36 -2.58
N TRP A 62 -2.06 9.36 -1.85
CA TRP A 62 -1.43 9.53 -0.55
C TRP A 62 -0.24 10.50 -0.63
N LYS A 63 0.65 10.31 -1.61
CA LYS A 63 1.82 11.16 -1.85
C LYS A 63 1.43 12.61 -2.16
N LYS A 64 0.34 12.83 -2.91
CA LYS A 64 -0.17 14.18 -3.20
C LYS A 64 -0.79 14.85 -1.97
N LYS A 65 -1.47 14.09 -1.11
CA LYS A 65 -2.10 14.61 0.11
C LYS A 65 -1.10 14.91 1.23
N ASN A 66 -0.04 14.11 1.34
CA ASN A 66 0.96 14.23 2.41
C ASN A 66 2.19 15.07 2.03
N LYS A 67 2.00 16.10 1.20
CA LYS A 67 3.09 16.98 0.74
C LYS A 67 3.59 17.98 1.79
N LYS A 68 2.93 18.11 2.94
CA LYS A 68 3.40 19.02 4.00
C LYS A 68 4.55 18.35 4.74
N VAL A 69 5.77 18.69 4.34
CA VAL A 69 6.99 18.29 5.04
C VAL A 69 7.30 19.34 6.10
N GLN A 70 7.60 18.92 7.32
CA GLN A 70 8.16 19.83 8.34
C GLN A 70 9.57 20.28 7.93
N SER A 71 10.14 21.26 8.61
CA SER A 71 11.46 21.84 8.26
C SER A 71 12.64 20.86 8.27
N SER A 72 12.49 19.66 8.84
CA SER A 72 13.53 18.63 8.88
C SER A 72 12.95 17.23 8.65
N TRP A 73 13.75 16.36 8.04
CA TRP A 73 13.43 14.95 7.78
C TRP A 73 14.69 14.09 7.99
N LYS A 74 14.48 12.80 8.24
CA LYS A 74 15.51 11.77 8.38
C LYS A 74 15.33 10.71 7.29
N LEU A 75 16.43 10.06 6.91
CA LEU A 75 16.43 8.94 5.97
C LEU A 75 16.79 7.66 6.71
N ASP A 76 15.86 6.71 6.76
CA ASP A 76 16.13 5.36 7.25
C ASP A 76 16.48 4.47 6.05
N GLU A 77 17.62 3.78 6.12
CA GLU A 77 17.99 2.71 5.19
C GLU A 77 17.82 1.35 5.89
N THR A 78 17.14 0.41 5.22
CA THR A 78 17.01 -0.96 5.70
C THR A 78 17.08 -1.96 4.54
N TYR A 79 17.35 -3.22 4.85
CA TYR A 79 17.59 -4.28 3.86
C TYR A 79 16.43 -5.27 3.93
N ILE A 80 15.73 -5.47 2.81
CA ILE A 80 14.60 -6.40 2.74
C ILE A 80 14.79 -7.41 1.60
N LYS A 81 14.31 -8.64 1.82
CA LYS A 81 14.36 -9.70 0.82
C LYS A 81 13.11 -9.66 -0.06
N VAL A 82 13.26 -9.33 -1.33
CA VAL A 82 12.16 -9.28 -2.31
C VAL A 82 12.38 -10.34 -3.37
N LYS A 83 11.47 -11.32 -3.45
CA LYS A 83 11.59 -12.49 -4.34
C LYS A 83 12.95 -13.19 -4.22
N GLY A 84 13.38 -13.41 -2.97
CA GLY A 84 14.65 -14.08 -2.68
C GLY A 84 15.92 -13.22 -2.80
N LYS A 85 15.84 -12.01 -3.35
CA LYS A 85 17.00 -11.11 -3.52
C LYS A 85 16.98 -9.98 -2.49
N TRP A 86 18.11 -9.70 -1.85
CA TRP A 86 18.26 -8.55 -0.97
C TRP A 86 18.13 -7.25 -1.76
N ARG A 87 17.43 -6.28 -1.19
CA ARG A 87 17.18 -4.95 -1.74
C ARG A 87 17.23 -3.92 -0.63
N TYR A 88 17.55 -2.69 -1.02
CA TYR A 88 17.68 -1.54 -0.14
C TYR A 88 16.37 -0.78 -0.13
N LEU A 89 15.76 -0.65 1.03
CA LEU A 89 14.56 0.12 1.26
C LEU A 89 14.95 1.41 1.99
N TYR A 90 14.73 2.53 1.32
CA TYR A 90 14.90 3.87 1.86
C TYR A 90 13.54 4.42 2.25
N ARG A 91 13.45 5.01 3.44
CA ARG A 91 12.23 5.64 3.93
C ARG A 91 12.57 7.04 4.43
N ALA A 92 11.97 8.05 3.82
CA ALA A 92 12.05 9.42 4.31
C ALA A 92 10.99 9.60 5.40
N ILE A 93 11.37 10.16 6.55
CA ILE A 93 10.52 10.31 7.72
C ILE A 93 10.64 11.73 8.26
N ASP A 94 9.54 12.33 8.70
CA ASP A 94 9.57 13.63 9.39
C ASP A 94 9.97 13.51 10.88
N LYS A 95 10.05 14.65 11.57
CA LYS A 95 10.39 14.71 13.00
C LYS A 95 9.37 13.99 13.92
N VAL A 96 8.13 13.81 13.45
CA VAL A 96 7.03 13.19 14.20
C VAL A 96 6.82 11.73 13.73
N GLU A 97 7.84 11.14 13.11
CA GLU A 97 7.86 9.77 12.63
C GLU A 97 6.87 9.44 11.49
N TYR A 98 6.30 10.46 10.82
CA TYR A 98 5.49 10.24 9.64
C TYR A 98 6.36 9.95 8.42
N THR A 99 6.06 8.84 7.76
CA THR A 99 6.70 8.48 6.48
C THR A 99 6.28 9.46 5.39
N LEU A 100 7.25 10.10 4.76
CA LEU A 100 7.09 11.08 3.68
C LEU A 100 7.18 10.44 2.28
N ASP A 101 8.11 9.51 2.10
CA ASP A 101 8.31 8.80 0.83
C ASP A 101 9.03 7.47 1.08
N ILE A 102 8.90 6.54 0.14
CA ILE A 102 9.55 5.24 0.20
C ILE A 102 10.18 4.93 -1.15
N GLN A 103 11.41 4.43 -1.15
CA GLN A 103 12.12 4.00 -2.35
C GLN A 103 12.77 2.64 -2.16
N LEU A 104 12.58 1.73 -3.12
CA LEU A 104 13.20 0.41 -3.11
C LEU A 104 14.23 0.30 -4.25
N ARG A 105 15.49 0.03 -3.92
CA ARG A 105 16.61 -0.08 -4.87
C ARG A 105 17.26 -1.46 -4.82
N LYS A 106 17.94 -1.84 -5.91
CA LYS A 106 18.70 -3.10 -5.99
C LYS A 106 20.10 -2.97 -5.38
N THR A 107 20.72 -1.81 -5.51
CA THR A 107 22.07 -1.48 -5.03
C THR A 107 22.01 -0.39 -3.96
N ARG A 108 22.98 -0.40 -3.05
CA ARG A 108 23.31 0.77 -2.21
C ARG A 108 24.06 1.76 -3.09
N ASP A 109 23.73 3.05 -2.97
CA ASP A 109 24.47 4.19 -3.53
C ASP A 109 24.91 4.10 -5.02
N HIS A 110 24.44 5.06 -5.83
CA HIS A 110 24.64 5.17 -7.29
C HIS A 110 24.25 3.95 -8.14
#